data_AF-A0A534S8G3-F1
#
_entry.id   AF-A0A534S8G3-F1
#
_cell.length_a   1.000
_cell.length_b   1.000
_cell.length_c   1.000
_cell.angle_alpha   90.00
_cell.angle_beta   90.00
_cell.angle_gamma   90.00
#
_symmetry.space_group_name_H-M   'P 1'
#
loop_
_entity.id
_entity.type
_entity.pdbx_description
1 polymer ?
#
loop_
_entity_poly.entity_id
_entity_poly.type
_entity_poly.pdbx_seq_one_letter_code
_entity_poly.pdbx_strand_id
1 'polypeptide(L)'
;MEEIVGKKGVLVYSSPRGIIYNSNLIAADKAPKSYEDLIDPRLSQTWAGKIAVPPYPNWLVELSLIWGEEKLKDFTRKLVALNGGWLRYGEEERVISGEFPIMANIGDALATMWKWQAKSAPLVAVLGSTPGDASYFHLGVPKNSGHPNLAKLFVAFMISKEGQALVEKHELRSSHLVESSRMAKYLRDQKIKLQEPKDLFNFYLKGGGAKLNEELVKMLKQ
;
A
#
# COMPACT_ATOMS: atom_id res chain seq x y z
N MET A 1 -3.18 18.82 13.29
CA MET A 1 -2.23 18.64 12.17
C MET A 1 -0.95 18.14 12.77
N GLU A 2 -0.72 16.82 12.75
CA GLU A 2 0.57 16.29 13.18
C GLU A 2 1.62 16.65 12.13
N GLU A 3 2.59 17.46 12.56
CA GLU A 3 3.79 17.81 11.80
C GLU A 3 4.70 16.58 11.71
N ILE A 4 4.83 16.01 10.52
CA ILE A 4 5.85 14.99 10.27
C ILE A 4 7.14 15.69 9.84
N VAL A 5 8.21 15.28 10.51
CA VAL A 5 9.57 15.84 10.52
C VAL A 5 10.04 16.24 9.13
N GLY A 6 10.10 17.56 8.91
CA GLY A 6 10.66 18.14 7.71
C GLY A 6 10.31 19.60 7.44
N LYS A 7 9.39 20.28 8.14
CA LYS A 7 9.02 21.71 7.93
C LYS A 7 8.80 22.13 6.44
N LYS A 8 8.61 21.19 5.52
CA LYS A 8 8.70 21.42 4.06
C LYS A 8 7.56 20.78 3.26
N GLY A 9 6.65 20.07 3.91
CA GLY A 9 5.47 19.52 3.25
C GLY A 9 4.34 19.18 4.23
N VAL A 10 3.15 18.97 3.68
CA VAL A 10 1.91 18.62 4.39
C VAL A 10 1.36 17.32 3.81
N LEU A 11 0.88 16.42 4.68
CA LEU A 11 0.25 15.18 4.25
C LEU A 11 -1.09 15.48 3.58
N VAL A 12 -1.31 14.91 2.39
CA VAL A 12 -2.58 15.04 1.66
C VAL A 12 -3.44 13.79 1.81
N TYR A 13 -2.86 12.62 1.61
CA TYR A 13 -3.54 11.34 1.77
C TYR A 13 -2.57 10.23 2.15
N SER A 14 -3.11 9.08 2.52
CA SER A 14 -2.32 7.90 2.88
C SER A 14 -2.82 6.70 2.10
N SER A 15 -1.88 5.85 1.70
CA SER A 15 -2.15 4.68 0.88
C SER A 15 -1.58 3.46 1.59
N PRO A 16 -2.38 2.81 2.45
CA PRO A 16 -2.00 1.55 3.06
C PRO A 16 -1.79 0.48 2.01
N ARG A 17 -0.74 -0.32 2.18
CA ARG A 17 -0.48 -1.45 1.31
C ARG A 17 -1.19 -2.68 1.81
N GLY A 18 -1.41 -3.60 0.89
CA GLY A 18 -2.14 -4.79 1.22
C GLY A 18 -2.25 -5.76 0.07
N ILE A 19 -2.86 -6.89 0.39
CA ILE A 19 -3.26 -7.94 -0.53
C ILE A 19 -4.61 -7.53 -1.13
N ILE A 20 -4.82 -7.80 -2.41
CA ILE A 20 -6.16 -7.76 -3.00
C ILE A 20 -6.53 -9.15 -3.52
N TYR A 21 -7.79 -9.53 -3.37
CA TYR A 21 -8.31 -10.82 -3.84
C TYR A 21 -9.70 -10.68 -4.44
N ASN A 22 -10.07 -11.66 -5.25
CA ASN A 22 -11.39 -11.76 -5.87
C ASN A 22 -12.36 -12.52 -4.94
N SER A 23 -13.37 -11.83 -4.40
CA SER A 23 -14.32 -12.42 -3.44
C SER A 23 -15.29 -13.44 -4.06
N ASN A 24 -15.39 -13.51 -5.39
CA ASN A 24 -16.16 -14.56 -6.06
C ASN A 24 -15.37 -15.88 -6.14
N LEU A 25 -14.03 -15.81 -6.05
CA LEU A 25 -13.16 -16.99 -6.11
C LEU A 25 -12.69 -17.44 -4.73
N ILE A 26 -12.49 -16.50 -3.81
CA ILE A 26 -12.05 -16.78 -2.44
C ILE A 26 -13.05 -16.14 -1.47
N ALA A 27 -13.73 -16.98 -0.70
CA ALA A 27 -14.63 -16.53 0.35
C ALA A 27 -13.84 -15.87 1.49
N ALA A 28 -14.46 -14.90 2.18
CA ALA A 28 -13.80 -14.08 3.18
C ALA A 28 -13.21 -14.88 4.37
N ASP A 29 -13.78 -16.03 4.71
CA ASP A 29 -13.30 -16.94 5.75
C ASP A 29 -12.05 -17.74 5.34
N LYS A 30 -11.80 -17.86 4.03
CA LYS A 30 -10.66 -18.55 3.42
C LYS A 30 -9.60 -17.59 2.86
N ALA A 31 -9.86 -16.29 2.89
CA ALA A 31 -8.97 -15.27 2.38
C ALA A 31 -7.73 -15.09 3.29
N PRO A 32 -6.57 -14.72 2.73
CA PRO A 32 -5.40 -14.37 3.52
C PRO A 32 -5.71 -13.12 4.36
N LYS A 33 -5.27 -13.12 5.62
CA LYS A 33 -5.47 -12.03 6.58
C LYS A 33 -4.21 -11.20 6.79
N SER A 34 -3.06 -11.70 6.37
CA SER A 34 -1.77 -11.00 6.37
C SER A 34 -0.84 -11.55 5.29
N TYR A 35 0.33 -10.93 5.13
CA TYR A 35 1.38 -11.44 4.27
C TYR A 35 1.89 -12.81 4.73
N GLU A 36 1.98 -13.08 6.03
CA GLU A 36 2.36 -14.40 6.53
C GLU A 36 1.42 -15.51 6.02
N ASP A 37 0.11 -15.25 5.93
CA ASP A 37 -0.85 -16.24 5.45
C ASP A 37 -0.57 -16.66 4.00
N LEU A 38 -0.09 -15.74 3.15
CA LEU A 38 0.23 -16.05 1.75
C LEU A 38 1.20 -17.22 1.60
N ILE A 39 2.09 -17.40 2.57
CA ILE A 39 3.14 -18.43 2.58
C ILE A 39 2.94 -19.51 3.66
N ASP A 40 1.88 -19.44 4.47
CA ASP A 40 1.58 -20.48 5.47
C ASP A 40 1.37 -21.81 4.74
N PRO A 41 2.09 -22.91 5.06
CA PRO A 41 1.95 -24.18 4.34
C PRO A 41 0.53 -24.76 4.33
N ARG A 42 -0.30 -24.43 5.31
CA ARG A 42 -1.69 -24.89 5.44
C ARG A 42 -2.64 -24.10 4.54
N LEU A 43 -2.34 -22.83 4.28
CA LEU A 43 -3.18 -21.93 3.48
C LEU A 43 -2.70 -21.82 2.03
N SER A 44 -1.38 -21.75 1.86
CA SER A 44 -0.71 -21.41 0.60
C SER A 44 -1.00 -22.35 -0.55
N GLN A 45 -1.36 -23.60 -0.26
CA GLN A 45 -1.77 -24.56 -1.29
C GLN A 45 -3.05 -24.16 -2.03
N THR A 46 -3.89 -23.32 -1.42
CA THR A 46 -5.12 -22.82 -2.05
C THR A 46 -4.83 -21.94 -3.28
N TRP A 47 -3.69 -21.26 -3.28
CA TRP A 47 -3.30 -20.27 -4.30
C TRP A 47 -1.88 -20.47 -4.85
N ALA A 48 -1.27 -21.62 -4.59
CA ALA A 48 0.02 -21.98 -5.18
C ALA A 48 -0.06 -21.94 -6.71
N GLY A 49 0.87 -21.22 -7.35
CA GLY A 49 0.89 -21.00 -8.80
C GLY A 49 -0.21 -20.07 -9.31
N LYS A 50 -0.90 -19.36 -8.41
CA LYS A 50 -2.03 -18.46 -8.75
C LYS A 50 -1.92 -17.08 -8.10
N ILE A 51 -0.94 -16.83 -7.22
CA ILE A 51 -0.71 -15.48 -6.68
C ILE A 51 0.00 -14.64 -7.75
N ALA A 52 -0.56 -13.48 -8.07
CA ALA A 52 0.16 -12.44 -8.79
C ALA A 52 1.09 -11.66 -7.86
N VAL A 53 2.37 -11.52 -8.22
CA VAL A 53 3.36 -10.76 -7.44
C VAL A 53 3.76 -9.48 -8.17
N PRO A 54 3.85 -8.32 -7.49
CA PRO A 54 4.41 -7.13 -8.12
C PRO A 54 5.90 -7.27 -8.45
N PRO A 55 6.34 -6.88 -9.67
CA PRO A 55 7.70 -7.15 -10.13
C PRO A 55 8.77 -6.21 -9.56
N TYR A 56 8.40 -5.31 -8.64
CA TYR A 56 9.31 -4.33 -8.04
C TYR A 56 9.54 -4.59 -6.54
N PRO A 57 10.77 -4.36 -6.06
CA PRO A 57 11.19 -4.71 -4.70
C PRO A 57 10.79 -3.70 -3.62
N ASN A 58 10.34 -2.48 -3.98
CA ASN A 58 10.21 -1.37 -3.03
C ASN A 58 9.26 -1.68 -1.86
N TRP A 59 8.15 -2.37 -2.11
CA TRP A 59 7.21 -2.75 -1.04
C TRP A 59 7.82 -3.77 -0.08
N LEU A 60 8.67 -4.68 -0.58
CA LEU A 60 9.43 -5.61 0.25
C LEU A 60 10.49 -4.86 1.08
N VAL A 61 11.22 -3.93 0.46
CA VAL A 61 12.20 -3.07 1.18
C VAL A 61 11.52 -2.33 2.32
N GLU A 62 10.36 -1.73 2.12
CA GLU A 62 9.61 -1.05 3.18
C GLU A 62 9.12 -2.02 4.26
N LEU A 63 8.65 -3.22 3.89
CA LEU A 63 8.25 -4.25 4.84
C LEU A 63 9.41 -4.71 5.74
N SER A 64 10.66 -4.59 5.30
CA SER A 64 11.85 -4.87 6.13
C SER A 64 11.92 -4.02 7.39
N LEU A 65 11.33 -2.82 7.39
CA LEU A 65 11.30 -1.95 8.57
C LEU A 65 10.46 -2.53 9.71
N ILE A 66 9.50 -3.40 9.36
CA ILE A 66 8.61 -4.05 10.33
C ILE A 66 9.15 -5.43 10.69
N TRP A 67 9.68 -6.17 9.71
CA TRP A 67 10.04 -7.58 9.88
C TRP A 67 11.53 -7.86 10.07
N GLY A 68 12.40 -6.92 9.75
CA GLY A 68 13.82 -7.16 9.57
C GLY A 68 14.13 -7.91 8.27
N GLU A 69 15.40 -7.86 7.85
CA GLU A 69 15.82 -8.41 6.54
C GLU A 69 15.68 -9.93 6.44
N GLU A 70 16.06 -10.67 7.48
CA GLU A 70 16.07 -12.15 7.43
C GLU A 70 14.67 -12.72 7.23
N LYS A 71 13.69 -12.28 8.05
CA LYS A 71 12.29 -12.69 7.91
C LYS A 71 11.74 -12.31 6.53
N LEU A 72 12.06 -11.11 6.05
CA LEU A 72 11.62 -10.64 4.74
C LEU A 72 12.20 -11.48 3.59
N LYS A 73 13.48 -11.84 3.63
CA LYS A 73 14.15 -12.64 2.59
C LYS A 73 13.57 -14.05 2.53
N ASP A 74 13.30 -14.67 3.68
CA ASP A 74 12.61 -15.96 3.76
C ASP A 74 11.20 -15.87 3.17
N PHE A 75 10.42 -14.86 3.57
CA PHE A 75 9.11 -14.59 3.00
C PHE A 75 9.15 -14.41 1.48
N THR A 76 10.07 -13.60 0.98
CA THR A 76 10.20 -13.31 -0.46
C THR A 76 10.47 -14.58 -1.24
N ARG A 77 11.39 -15.43 -0.77
CA ARG A 77 11.72 -16.71 -1.42
C ARG A 77 10.51 -17.63 -1.51
N LYS A 78 9.74 -17.74 -0.42
CA LYS A 78 8.52 -18.56 -0.36
C LYS A 78 7.42 -17.99 -1.25
N LEU A 79 7.24 -16.67 -1.27
CA LEU A 79 6.24 -16.01 -2.10
C LEU A 79 6.53 -16.20 -3.59
N VAL A 80 7.79 -16.02 -4.02
CA VAL A 80 8.20 -16.22 -5.42
C VAL A 80 7.98 -17.67 -5.86
N ALA A 81 8.22 -18.65 -4.98
CA ALA A 81 7.93 -20.06 -5.28
C ALA A 81 6.43 -20.37 -5.49
N LEU A 82 5.53 -19.51 -4.97
CA LEU A 82 4.08 -19.63 -5.13
C LEU A 82 3.53 -18.76 -6.29
N ASN A 83 4.40 -18.01 -6.97
CA ASN A 83 4.02 -17.03 -7.97
C ASN A 83 3.34 -17.69 -9.18
N GLY A 84 2.16 -17.19 -9.55
CA GLY A 84 1.45 -17.53 -10.77
C GLY A 84 1.69 -16.54 -11.92
N GLY A 85 2.22 -15.36 -11.62
CA GLY A 85 2.49 -14.34 -12.63
C GLY A 85 2.85 -12.98 -12.07
N TRP A 86 3.42 -12.13 -12.92
CA TRP A 86 3.82 -10.78 -12.53
C TRP A 86 2.72 -9.77 -12.87
N LEU A 87 2.34 -8.93 -11.90
CA LEU A 87 1.27 -7.96 -12.05
C LEU A 87 1.68 -6.60 -11.50
N ARG A 88 1.61 -5.55 -12.32
CA ARG A 88 1.94 -4.18 -11.90
C ARG A 88 0.73 -3.54 -11.22
N TYR A 89 0.98 -2.52 -10.40
CA TYR A 89 -0.08 -1.63 -9.92
C TYR A 89 -0.75 -0.98 -11.14
N GLY A 90 -2.08 -0.93 -11.17
CA GLY A 90 -2.85 -0.48 -12.33
C GLY A 90 -3.42 -1.62 -13.19
N GLU A 91 -3.14 -2.88 -12.88
CA GLU A 91 -3.67 -4.05 -13.60
C GLU A 91 -4.66 -4.87 -12.74
N GLU A 92 -5.45 -4.19 -11.90
CA GLU A 92 -6.33 -4.87 -10.92
C GLU A 92 -7.50 -5.61 -11.60
N GLU A 93 -7.81 -5.23 -12.85
CA GLU A 93 -8.77 -5.94 -13.70
C GLU A 93 -8.45 -7.43 -13.85
N ARG A 94 -7.16 -7.81 -13.78
CA ARG A 94 -6.72 -9.21 -13.87
C ARG A 94 -7.06 -10.00 -12.60
N VAL A 95 -7.16 -9.32 -11.45
CA VAL A 95 -7.73 -9.94 -10.24
C VAL A 95 -9.25 -10.01 -10.35
N ILE A 96 -9.88 -8.94 -10.83
CA ILE A 96 -11.34 -8.81 -10.96
C ILE A 96 -11.92 -9.82 -11.94
N SER A 97 -11.26 -10.05 -13.07
CA SER A 97 -11.65 -11.04 -14.09
C SER A 97 -11.47 -12.49 -13.60
N GLY A 98 -10.65 -12.68 -12.56
CA GLY A 98 -10.31 -13.99 -12.04
C GLY A 98 -9.10 -14.65 -12.72
N GLU A 99 -8.37 -13.94 -13.58
CA GLU A 99 -7.09 -14.42 -14.12
C GLU A 99 -6.13 -14.77 -12.97
N PHE A 100 -6.06 -13.90 -11.96
CA PHE A 100 -5.44 -14.22 -10.67
C PHE A 100 -6.46 -14.11 -9.55
N PRO A 101 -6.61 -15.12 -8.68
CA PRO A 101 -7.48 -15.00 -7.51
C PRO A 101 -6.93 -14.00 -6.46
N ILE A 102 -5.62 -13.77 -6.42
CA ILE A 102 -4.92 -12.92 -5.44
C ILE A 102 -3.80 -12.15 -6.12
N MET A 103 -3.63 -10.87 -5.75
CA MET A 103 -2.38 -10.13 -5.93
C MET A 103 -1.73 -9.89 -4.56
N ALA A 104 -0.47 -10.30 -4.41
CA ALA A 104 0.25 -10.34 -3.14
C ALA A 104 0.42 -8.96 -2.51
N ASN A 105 0.53 -7.90 -3.31
CA ASN A 105 0.66 -6.55 -2.80
C ASN A 105 0.11 -5.53 -3.81
N ILE A 106 -0.57 -4.51 -3.32
CA ILE A 106 -0.85 -3.26 -4.02
C ILE A 106 -0.51 -2.07 -3.13
N GLY A 107 -0.02 -0.99 -3.74
CA GLY A 107 0.43 0.21 -3.02
C GLY A 107 -0.67 1.04 -2.35
N ASP A 108 -1.95 0.79 -2.69
CA ASP A 108 -3.08 1.62 -2.29
C ASP A 108 -4.36 0.78 -2.08
N ALA A 109 -4.24 -0.27 -1.27
CA ALA A 109 -5.18 -1.38 -1.25
C ALA A 109 -6.62 -0.96 -0.95
N LEU A 110 -6.82 -0.09 0.03
CA LEU A 110 -8.16 0.33 0.44
C LEU A 110 -8.85 1.22 -0.60
N ALA A 111 -8.14 2.20 -1.16
CA ALA A 111 -8.73 3.08 -2.17
C ALA A 111 -9.03 2.30 -3.46
N THR A 112 -8.14 1.40 -3.88
CA THR A 112 -8.39 0.49 -5.00
C THR A 112 -9.63 -0.37 -4.76
N MET A 113 -9.75 -1.00 -3.58
CA MET A 113 -10.94 -1.78 -3.22
C MET A 113 -12.20 -0.93 -3.33
N TRP A 114 -12.22 0.25 -2.71
CA TRP A 114 -13.40 1.11 -2.74
C TRP A 114 -13.77 1.56 -4.15
N LYS A 115 -12.76 1.85 -5.00
CA LYS A 115 -12.97 2.31 -6.38
C LYS A 115 -13.64 1.23 -7.23
N TRP A 116 -13.23 -0.01 -7.04
CA TRP A 116 -13.77 -1.15 -7.77
C TRP A 116 -15.11 -1.63 -7.21
N GLN A 117 -15.30 -1.59 -5.88
CA GLN A 117 -16.59 -1.87 -5.27
C GLN A 117 -17.67 -0.84 -5.65
N ALA A 118 -17.31 0.43 -5.86
CA ALA A 118 -18.23 1.43 -6.41
C ALA A 118 -18.71 1.09 -7.84
N LYS A 119 -18.01 0.19 -8.54
CA LYS A 119 -18.38 -0.37 -9.85
C LYS A 119 -18.91 -1.81 -9.74
N SER A 120 -19.28 -2.26 -8.54
CA SER A 120 -19.77 -3.62 -8.25
C SER A 120 -18.77 -4.75 -8.57
N ALA A 121 -17.47 -4.45 -8.65
CA ALA A 121 -16.45 -5.49 -8.86
C ALA A 121 -16.15 -6.24 -7.54
N PRO A 122 -15.90 -7.57 -7.59
CA PRO A 122 -15.67 -8.43 -6.43
C PRO A 122 -14.25 -8.30 -5.87
N LEU A 123 -13.72 -7.08 -5.75
CA LEU A 123 -12.36 -6.85 -5.24
C LEU A 123 -12.41 -6.54 -3.75
N VAL A 124 -11.63 -7.27 -2.96
CA VAL A 124 -11.47 -7.03 -1.52
C VAL A 124 -10.00 -6.85 -1.18
N ALA A 125 -9.71 -5.86 -0.33
CA ALA A 125 -8.38 -5.56 0.16
C ALA A 125 -8.20 -5.98 1.62
N VAL A 126 -7.00 -6.46 1.95
CA VAL A 126 -6.56 -6.79 3.30
C VAL A 126 -5.18 -6.18 3.51
N LEU A 127 -4.95 -5.46 4.61
CA LEU A 127 -3.62 -4.93 4.89
C LEU A 127 -2.66 -6.09 5.20
N GLY A 128 -1.45 -6.02 4.64
CA GLY A 128 -0.56 -7.17 4.66
C GLY A 128 0.27 -7.31 5.95
N SER A 129 0.42 -6.25 6.72
CA SER A 129 1.32 -6.20 7.88
C SER A 129 0.63 -5.60 9.11
N THR A 130 1.19 -5.85 10.30
CA THR A 130 0.79 -5.21 11.56
C THR A 130 2.04 -4.68 12.27
N PRO A 131 2.17 -3.36 12.50
CA PRO A 131 1.29 -2.30 11.98
C PRO A 131 1.23 -2.31 10.45
N GLY A 132 0.16 -1.78 9.87
CA GLY A 132 0.00 -1.71 8.42
C GLY A 132 0.99 -0.73 7.81
N ASP A 133 1.76 -1.18 6.82
CA ASP A 133 2.65 -0.31 6.06
C ASP A 133 1.85 0.56 5.08
N ALA A 134 2.30 1.80 4.89
CA ALA A 134 1.60 2.77 4.04
C ALA A 134 2.57 3.74 3.37
N SER A 135 2.22 4.15 2.16
CA SER A 135 2.79 5.35 1.54
C SER A 135 2.10 6.60 2.06
N TYR A 136 2.90 7.63 2.36
CA TYR A 136 2.43 8.92 2.85
C TYR A 136 2.69 10.01 1.81
N PHE A 137 1.63 10.46 1.13
CA PHE A 137 1.74 11.42 0.04
C PHE A 137 1.65 12.85 0.57
N HIS A 138 2.75 13.57 0.41
CA HIS A 138 2.91 14.94 0.90
C HIS A 138 3.02 15.93 -0.25
N LEU A 139 2.53 17.15 -0.03
CA LEU A 139 2.80 18.29 -0.90
C LEU A 139 3.71 19.29 -0.21
N GLY A 140 4.68 19.81 -0.95
CA GLY A 140 5.59 20.85 -0.49
C GLY A 140 5.82 21.89 -1.58
N VAL A 141 6.28 23.07 -1.19
CA VAL A 141 6.62 24.15 -2.13
C VAL A 141 8.13 24.12 -2.41
N PRO A 142 8.57 23.92 -3.67
CA PRO A 142 10.00 24.00 -4.00
C PRO A 142 10.58 25.38 -3.68
N LYS A 143 11.82 25.41 -3.17
CA LYS A 143 12.49 26.67 -2.76
C LYS A 143 12.61 27.67 -3.91
N ASN A 144 12.79 27.19 -5.14
CA ASN A 144 12.98 28.00 -6.35
C ASN A 144 11.71 28.06 -7.22
N SER A 145 10.52 27.91 -6.64
CA SER A 145 9.27 28.05 -7.39
C SER A 145 9.18 29.43 -8.04
N GLY A 146 8.87 29.50 -9.34
CA GLY A 146 8.65 30.77 -10.05
C GLY A 146 7.40 31.53 -9.58
N HIS A 147 6.48 30.84 -8.90
CA HIS A 147 5.25 31.42 -8.34
C HIS A 147 5.02 30.92 -6.90
N PRO A 148 5.87 31.33 -5.93
CA PRO A 148 5.87 30.74 -4.59
C PRO A 148 4.57 30.97 -3.82
N ASN A 149 3.90 32.11 -4.04
CA ASN A 149 2.62 32.41 -3.39
C ASN A 149 1.47 31.54 -3.95
N LEU A 150 1.41 31.35 -5.27
CA LEU A 150 0.42 30.46 -5.88
C LEU A 150 0.64 29.00 -5.48
N ALA A 151 1.90 28.56 -5.43
CA ALA A 151 2.24 27.22 -4.96
C ALA A 151 1.79 26.99 -3.51
N LYS A 152 2.02 27.97 -2.61
CA LYS A 152 1.51 27.91 -1.22
C LYS A 152 -0.01 27.84 -1.17
N LEU A 153 -0.71 28.65 -1.98
CA LEU A 153 -2.17 28.63 -2.06
C LEU A 153 -2.68 27.26 -2.53
N PHE A 154 -2.04 26.65 -3.54
CA PHE A 154 -2.39 25.32 -4.02
C PHE A 154 -2.20 24.26 -2.93
N VAL A 155 -1.06 24.27 -2.22
CA VAL A 155 -0.82 23.35 -1.11
C VAL A 155 -1.89 23.51 -0.01
N ALA A 156 -2.21 24.75 0.36
CA ALA A 156 -3.26 25.03 1.35
C ALA A 156 -4.65 24.58 0.88
N PHE A 157 -4.98 24.76 -0.40
CA PHE A 157 -6.24 24.29 -0.99
C PHE A 157 -6.35 22.77 -0.93
N MET A 158 -5.29 22.03 -1.29
CA MET A 158 -5.30 20.56 -1.31
C MET A 158 -5.54 19.92 0.08
N ILE A 159 -5.20 20.61 1.16
CA ILE A 159 -5.46 20.17 2.54
C ILE A 159 -6.72 20.81 3.16
N SER A 160 -7.39 21.73 2.44
CA SER A 160 -8.65 22.30 2.88
C SER A 160 -9.78 21.27 2.83
N LYS A 161 -10.90 21.54 3.51
CA LYS A 161 -12.10 20.69 3.45
C LYS A 161 -12.59 20.47 2.03
N GLU A 162 -12.58 21.52 1.21
CA GLU A 162 -13.02 21.46 -0.20
C GLU A 162 -12.07 20.61 -1.05
N GLY A 163 -10.76 20.86 -0.97
CA GLY A 163 -9.76 20.08 -1.70
C GLY A 163 -9.77 18.60 -1.31
N GLN A 164 -9.88 18.29 -0.01
CA GLN A 164 -10.00 16.92 0.46
C GLN A 164 -11.31 16.26 -0.02
N ALA A 165 -12.42 16.99 -0.07
CA ALA A 165 -13.67 16.46 -0.62
C ALA A 165 -13.56 16.11 -2.10
N LEU A 166 -12.81 16.90 -2.89
CA LEU A 166 -12.52 16.59 -4.29
C LEU A 166 -11.64 15.33 -4.42
N VAL A 167 -10.56 15.22 -3.64
CA VAL A 167 -9.68 14.03 -3.63
C VAL A 167 -10.48 12.79 -3.24
N GLU A 168 -11.30 12.86 -2.20
CA GLU A 168 -12.12 11.72 -1.77
C GLU A 168 -13.17 11.36 -2.82
N LYS A 169 -13.82 12.33 -3.46
CA LYS A 169 -14.84 12.08 -4.49
C LYS A 169 -14.27 11.40 -5.74
N HIS A 170 -13.09 11.83 -6.20
CA HIS A 170 -12.56 11.42 -7.50
C HIS A 170 -11.53 10.28 -7.40
N GLU A 171 -10.75 10.25 -6.33
CA GLU A 171 -9.68 9.26 -6.13
C GLU A 171 -10.00 8.23 -5.05
N LEU A 172 -11.07 8.43 -4.27
CA LEU A 172 -11.40 7.64 -3.07
C LEU A 172 -10.24 7.53 -2.06
N ARG A 173 -9.36 8.52 -2.08
CA ARG A 173 -8.23 8.67 -1.16
C ARG A 173 -8.57 9.73 -0.12
N SER A 174 -8.02 9.56 1.07
CA SER A 174 -8.10 10.58 2.12
C SER A 174 -7.00 10.40 3.15
N SER A 175 -6.74 11.45 3.93
CA SER A 175 -5.76 11.41 5.01
C SER A 175 -6.25 10.59 6.20
N HIS A 176 -5.40 9.70 6.72
CA HIS A 176 -5.67 8.99 7.99
C HIS A 176 -5.62 9.91 9.22
N LEU A 177 -5.05 11.12 9.09
CA LEU A 177 -4.94 12.11 10.17
C LEU A 177 -6.18 13.00 10.32
N VAL A 178 -7.12 12.94 9.38
CA VAL A 178 -8.37 13.71 9.42
C VAL A 178 -9.47 12.79 9.95
N GLU A 179 -9.89 12.97 11.20
CA GLU A 179 -10.78 12.02 11.89
C GLU A 179 -12.09 11.72 11.14
N SER A 180 -12.64 12.71 10.44
CA SER A 180 -13.87 12.60 9.67
C SER A 180 -13.70 11.93 8.30
N SER A 181 -12.46 11.64 7.88
CA SER A 181 -12.19 11.04 6.58
C SER A 181 -12.60 9.58 6.54
N ARG A 182 -12.89 9.08 5.33
CA ARG A 182 -13.15 7.66 5.11
C ARG A 182 -11.99 6.77 5.58
N MET A 183 -10.75 7.17 5.30
CA MET A 183 -9.55 6.42 5.70
C MET A 183 -9.45 6.32 7.22
N ALA A 184 -9.54 7.44 7.93
CA ALA A 184 -9.43 7.46 9.38
C ALA A 184 -10.56 6.64 10.04
N LYS A 185 -11.79 6.76 9.53
CA LYS A 185 -12.92 5.95 10.01
C LYS A 185 -12.68 4.46 9.79
N TYR A 186 -12.28 4.04 8.60
CA TYR A 186 -12.02 2.64 8.29
C TYR A 186 -10.94 2.04 9.21
N LEU A 187 -9.81 2.74 9.38
CA LEU A 187 -8.71 2.27 10.23
C LEU A 187 -9.15 2.14 11.70
N ARG A 188 -9.92 3.09 12.23
CA ARG A 188 -10.48 3.00 13.59
C ARG A 188 -11.44 1.84 13.75
N ASP A 189 -12.40 1.71 12.83
CA ASP A 189 -13.46 0.68 12.89
C ASP A 189 -12.84 -0.73 12.81
N GLN A 190 -11.78 -0.89 12.00
CA GLN A 190 -11.02 -2.14 11.87
C GLN A 190 -9.89 -2.30 12.89
N LYS A 191 -9.70 -1.33 13.80
CA LYS A 191 -8.63 -1.31 14.82
C LYS A 191 -7.22 -1.46 14.24
N ILE A 192 -7.00 -0.90 13.05
CA ILE A 192 -5.73 -0.93 12.34
C ILE A 192 -4.87 0.25 12.80
N LYS A 193 -3.61 -0.04 13.14
CA LYS A 193 -2.57 0.97 13.31
C LYS A 193 -1.65 0.96 12.09
N LEU A 194 -1.31 2.13 11.57
CA LEU A 194 -0.33 2.25 10.50
C LEU A 194 1.08 2.45 11.06
N GLN A 195 2.09 2.07 10.28
CA GLN A 195 3.49 2.37 10.57
C GLN A 195 3.70 3.89 10.62
N GLU A 196 4.47 4.39 11.57
CA GLU A 196 4.71 5.83 11.67
C GLU A 196 5.47 6.39 10.45
N PRO A 197 5.00 7.47 9.81
CA PRO A 197 5.64 8.06 8.62
C PRO A 197 7.12 8.40 8.81
N LYS A 198 7.52 8.82 10.02
CA LYS A 198 8.89 9.19 10.37
C LYS A 198 9.88 8.03 10.18
N ASP A 199 9.43 6.78 10.32
CA ASP A 199 10.29 5.60 10.20
C ASP A 199 10.75 5.43 8.75
N LEU A 200 9.80 5.56 7.81
CA LEU A 200 10.09 5.57 6.37
C LEU A 200 10.99 6.73 5.96
N PHE A 201 10.69 7.95 6.41
CA PHE A 201 11.52 9.12 6.10
C PHE A 201 12.96 8.95 6.59
N ASN A 202 13.13 8.53 7.85
CA ASN A 202 14.46 8.33 8.43
C ASN A 202 15.25 7.22 7.73
N PHE A 203 14.56 6.15 7.32
CA PHE A 203 15.18 5.05 6.59
C PHE A 203 15.75 5.52 5.25
N TYR A 204 14.93 6.18 4.42
CA TYR A 204 15.37 6.63 3.09
C TYR A 204 16.36 7.80 3.14
N LEU A 205 16.20 8.75 4.07
CA LEU A 205 17.14 9.88 4.22
C LEU A 205 18.56 9.42 4.57
N LYS A 206 18.70 8.25 5.21
CA LYS A 206 20.00 7.65 5.55
C LYS A 206 20.53 6.71 4.46
N GLY A 207 19.88 6.64 3.28
CA GLY A 207 20.24 5.71 2.21
C GLY A 207 19.88 4.25 2.49
N GLY A 208 18.94 4.01 3.41
CA GLY A 208 18.51 2.66 3.79
C GLY A 208 17.94 1.86 2.62
N GLY A 209 18.18 0.55 2.64
CA GLY A 209 17.54 -0.39 1.73
C GLY A 209 18.19 -0.58 0.37
N ALA A 210 19.23 0.17 -0.01
CA ALA A 210 19.86 0.05 -1.34
C ALA A 210 20.42 -1.37 -1.61
N LYS A 211 21.20 -1.91 -0.67
CA LYS A 211 21.75 -3.28 -0.77
C LYS A 211 20.63 -4.33 -0.79
N LEU A 212 19.67 -4.20 0.14
CA LEU A 212 18.52 -5.10 0.21
C LEU A 212 17.70 -5.07 -1.09
N ASN A 213 17.52 -3.89 -1.69
CA ASN A 213 16.83 -3.71 -2.95
C ASN A 213 17.50 -4.51 -4.07
N GLU A 214 18.84 -4.45 -4.20
CA GLU A 214 19.58 -5.25 -5.19
C GLU A 214 19.40 -6.77 -4.99
N GLU A 215 19.43 -7.23 -3.74
CA GLU A 215 19.19 -8.63 -3.40
C GLU A 215 17.77 -9.07 -3.77
N LEU A 216 16.77 -8.26 -3.43
CA LEU A 216 15.37 -8.52 -3.76
C LEU A 216 15.10 -8.51 -5.26
N VAL A 217 15.73 -7.60 -6.03
CA VAL A 217 15.64 -7.62 -7.50
C VAL A 217 16.12 -8.95 -8.07
N LYS A 218 17.17 -9.55 -7.50
CA LYS A 218 17.65 -10.87 -7.94
C LYS A 218 16.65 -11.96 -7.58
N MET A 219 16.06 -11.91 -6.39
CA MET A 219 15.05 -12.88 -5.95
C MET A 219 13.77 -12.84 -6.80
N LEU A 220 13.31 -11.65 -7.21
CA LEU A 220 12.12 -11.49 -8.06
C LEU A 220 12.36 -11.85 -9.55
N LYS A 221 13.58 -12.18 -9.95
CA LYS A 221 13.92 -12.58 -11.34
C LYS A 221 14.08 -14.09 -11.51
N GLN A 222 14.05 -14.85 -10.42
CA GLN A 222 14.13 -16.32 -10.41
C GLN A 222 12.78 -16.92 -10.75
#